data_AF-L1IAW7-F1
#
_entry.id   AF-L1IAW7-F1
#
_cell.length_a   1.000
_cell.length_b   1.000
_cell.length_c   1.000
_cell.angle_alpha   90.00
_cell.angle_beta   90.00
_cell.angle_gamma   90.00
#
_symmetry.space_group_name_H-M   'P 1'
#
loop_
_entity.id
_entity.type
_entity.pdbx_description
1 polymer ?
#
loop_
_entity_poly.entity_id
_entity_poly.type
_entity_poly.pdbx_seq_one_letter_code
_entity_poly.pdbx_strand_id
1 'polypeptide(L)'
;ASDLHDNVNLIALFLLGGGAIAALALQDRNMHDLLTVSGFVYILLDSVWIFSQPKIVKSPGMVGSHHIATLLVLLDPLLQPKHRVYTSACLLVEINTLLLLLRRRVSYSAIVEVPFILTWVLLRNIWYPLLMFYFFLCFSPSTFIPLLPSSLSWVIEMRTKIELRNPVPMMGVSLLSWAMVCIFQFYWT
;
A
#
# COMPACT_ATOMS: atom_id res chain seq x y z
N ALA A 1 10.77 -24.52 1.47
CA ALA A 1 10.73 -23.21 2.17
C ALA A 1 10.22 -22.12 1.23
N SER A 2 10.91 -21.83 0.11
CA SER A 2 10.47 -20.83 -0.87
C SER A 2 9.06 -21.07 -1.40
N ASP A 3 8.70 -22.32 -1.76
CA ASP A 3 7.35 -22.62 -2.26
C ASP A 3 6.25 -22.41 -1.21
N LEU A 4 6.54 -22.70 0.05
CA LEU A 4 5.58 -22.48 1.14
C LEU A 4 5.36 -20.98 1.36
N HIS A 5 6.44 -20.21 1.40
CA HIS A 5 6.40 -18.74 1.51
C HIS A 5 5.60 -18.12 0.36
N ASP A 6 5.89 -18.50 -0.88
CA ASP A 6 5.13 -18.07 -2.05
C ASP A 6 3.64 -18.41 -1.96
N ASN A 7 3.30 -19.64 -1.54
CA ASN A 7 1.90 -20.08 -1.44
C ASN A 7 1.13 -19.31 -0.36
N VAL A 8 1.75 -19.07 0.80
CA VAL A 8 1.16 -18.25 1.87
C VAL A 8 0.94 -16.82 1.38
N ASN A 9 1.94 -16.23 0.72
CA ASN A 9 1.84 -14.89 0.15
C ASN A 9 0.76 -14.80 -0.93
N LEU A 10 0.64 -15.80 -1.80
CA LEU A 10 -0.39 -15.80 -2.83
C LEU A 10 -1.80 -15.72 -2.24
N ILE A 11 -2.06 -16.46 -1.16
CA ILE A 11 -3.35 -16.41 -0.45
C ILE A 11 -3.51 -15.08 0.29
N ALA A 12 -2.50 -14.67 1.06
CA ALA A 12 -2.57 -13.45 1.87
C ALA A 12 -2.77 -12.20 1.01
N LEU A 13 -2.02 -12.06 -0.07
CA LEU A 13 -2.10 -10.93 -0.99
C LEU A 13 -3.42 -10.92 -1.78
N PHE A 14 -3.97 -12.09 -2.11
CA PHE A 14 -5.32 -12.18 -2.68
C PHE A 14 -6.37 -11.63 -1.72
N LEU A 15 -6.31 -12.02 -0.44
CA LEU A 15 -7.26 -11.55 0.58
C LEU A 15 -7.08 -10.05 0.88
N LEU A 16 -5.84 -9.57 1.02
CA LEU A 16 -5.55 -8.17 1.33
C LEU A 16 -5.89 -7.26 0.14
N GLY A 17 -5.43 -7.59 -1.06
CA GLY A 17 -5.69 -6.80 -2.26
C GLY A 17 -7.16 -6.84 -2.67
N GLY A 18 -7.78 -8.02 -2.67
CA GLY A 18 -9.22 -8.16 -2.96
C GLY A 18 -10.09 -7.49 -1.90
N GLY A 19 -9.73 -7.65 -0.63
CA GLY A 19 -10.38 -6.97 0.48
C GLY A 19 -10.25 -5.44 0.37
N ALA A 20 -9.09 -4.93 -0.04
CA ALA A 20 -8.88 -3.50 -0.25
C ALA A 20 -9.79 -2.92 -1.34
N ILE A 21 -9.94 -3.62 -2.48
CA ILE A 21 -10.90 -3.24 -3.53
C ILE A 21 -12.31 -3.18 -2.96
N ALA A 22 -12.74 -4.24 -2.26
CA ALA A 22 -14.08 -4.32 -1.70
C ALA A 22 -14.34 -3.23 -0.63
N ALA A 23 -13.38 -2.99 0.26
CA ALA A 23 -13.50 -1.98 1.31
C ALA A 23 -13.66 -0.57 0.71
N LEU A 24 -12.87 -0.25 -0.32
CA LEU A 24 -12.95 1.05 -1.02
C LEU A 24 -14.25 1.19 -1.82
N ALA A 25 -14.68 0.13 -2.51
CA ALA A 25 -15.92 0.14 -3.31
C ALA A 25 -17.18 0.28 -2.44
N LEU A 26 -17.20 -0.38 -1.28
CA LEU A 26 -18.34 -0.35 -0.35
C LEU A 26 -18.26 0.79 0.67
N GLN A 27 -17.12 1.50 0.75
CA GLN A 27 -16.83 2.49 1.79
C GLN A 27 -17.03 1.93 3.21
N ASP A 28 -16.68 0.65 3.41
CA ASP A 28 -16.92 -0.06 4.67
C ASP A 28 -15.79 0.18 5.67
N ARG A 29 -16.11 0.90 6.73
CA ARG A 29 -15.19 1.21 7.83
C ARG A 29 -14.64 -0.03 8.54
N ASN A 30 -15.47 -1.04 8.78
CA ASN A 30 -15.04 -2.26 9.47
C ASN A 30 -14.04 -3.04 8.61
N MET A 31 -14.21 -3.01 7.28
CA MET A 31 -13.25 -3.61 6.36
C MET A 31 -11.92 -2.86 6.36
N HIS A 32 -11.93 -1.52 6.37
CA HIS A 32 -10.70 -0.72 6.52
C HIS A 32 -9.97 -1.04 7.84
N ASP A 33 -10.72 -1.22 8.92
CA ASP A 33 -10.20 -1.61 10.24
C ASP A 33 -9.54 -2.99 10.19
N LEU A 34 -10.25 -3.98 9.66
CA LEU A 34 -9.76 -5.35 9.53
C LEU A 34 -8.50 -5.40 8.65
N LEU A 35 -8.50 -4.69 7.52
CA LEU A 35 -7.37 -4.64 6.60
C LEU A 35 -6.15 -3.96 7.21
N THR A 36 -6.34 -2.94 8.05
CA THR A 36 -5.23 -2.28 8.73
C THR A 36 -4.51 -3.24 9.67
N VAL A 37 -5.27 -3.94 10.53
CA VAL A 37 -4.69 -4.90 11.46
C VAL A 37 -4.11 -6.11 10.72
N SER A 38 -4.85 -6.67 9.77
CA SER A 38 -4.42 -7.84 9.01
C SER A 38 -3.19 -7.55 8.16
N GLY A 39 -3.15 -6.39 7.49
CA GLY A 39 -2.01 -5.94 6.69
C GLY A 39 -0.75 -5.73 7.54
N PHE A 40 -0.89 -5.11 8.72
CA PHE A 40 0.23 -4.95 9.65
C PHE A 40 0.77 -6.30 10.14
N VAL A 41 -0.11 -7.19 10.60
CA VAL A 41 0.28 -8.53 11.06
C VAL A 41 0.94 -9.33 9.94
N TYR A 42 0.39 -9.27 8.73
CA TYR A 42 0.95 -9.91 7.55
C TYR A 42 2.38 -9.44 7.27
N ILE A 43 2.60 -8.13 7.12
CA ILE A 43 3.93 -7.58 6.81
C ILE A 43 4.92 -7.89 7.95
N LEU A 44 4.47 -7.86 9.21
CA LEU A 44 5.32 -8.21 10.35
C LEU A 44 5.78 -9.67 10.28
N LEU A 45 4.85 -10.61 10.06
CA LEU A 45 5.18 -12.04 9.96
C LEU A 45 6.04 -12.34 8.74
N ASP A 46 5.76 -11.73 7.59
CA ASP A 46 6.56 -11.92 6.37
C ASP A 46 7.98 -11.37 6.56
N SER A 47 8.12 -10.25 7.27
CA SER A 47 9.43 -9.70 7.67
C SER A 47 10.20 -10.69 8.53
N VAL A 48 9.58 -11.25 9.58
CA VAL A 48 10.22 -12.25 10.45
C VAL A 48 10.67 -13.45 9.62
N TRP A 49 9.86 -13.91 8.68
CA TRP A 49 10.22 -15.03 7.80
C TRP A 49 11.44 -14.69 6.92
N ILE A 50 11.44 -13.53 6.26
CA ILE A 50 12.55 -13.08 5.40
C ILE A 50 13.83 -12.90 6.22
N PHE A 51 13.77 -12.29 7.41
CA PHE A 51 14.94 -12.12 8.26
C PHE A 51 15.48 -13.46 8.78
N SER A 52 14.60 -14.42 9.05
CA SER A 52 14.99 -15.76 9.49
C SER A 52 15.57 -16.60 8.35
N GLN A 53 15.11 -16.38 7.11
CA GLN A 53 15.51 -17.15 5.93
C GLN A 53 15.74 -16.23 4.70
N PRO A 54 16.79 -15.39 4.68
CA PRO A 54 16.98 -14.36 3.66
C PRO A 54 17.12 -14.89 2.22
N LYS A 55 17.45 -16.18 2.05
CA LYS A 55 17.55 -16.84 0.74
C LYS A 55 16.19 -17.11 0.07
N ILE A 56 15.05 -16.93 0.77
CA ILE A 56 13.71 -17.16 0.19
C ILE A 56 13.32 -16.08 -0.84
N VAL A 57 13.95 -14.91 -0.76
CA VAL A 57 13.72 -13.79 -1.68
C VAL A 57 15.01 -13.44 -2.40
N LYS A 58 14.90 -12.89 -3.62
CA LYS A 58 16.06 -12.54 -4.45
C LYS A 58 16.93 -11.41 -3.86
N SER A 59 16.30 -10.46 -3.17
CA SER A 59 16.98 -9.27 -2.63
C SER A 59 16.55 -8.97 -1.19
N PRO A 60 16.99 -9.79 -0.20
CA PRO A 60 16.48 -9.73 1.17
C PRO A 60 16.65 -8.37 1.85
N GLY A 61 17.78 -7.69 1.63
CA GLY A 61 18.03 -6.37 2.23
C GLY A 61 17.08 -5.30 1.72
N MET A 62 16.79 -5.33 0.42
CA MET A 62 15.79 -4.47 -0.20
C MET A 62 14.42 -4.82 0.44
N VAL A 63 14.08 -6.11 0.62
CA VAL A 63 12.69 -6.50 0.96
C VAL A 63 12.42 -6.13 2.40
N GLY A 64 13.38 -6.43 3.26
CA GLY A 64 13.36 -5.99 4.64
C GLY A 64 13.25 -4.48 4.77
N SER A 65 13.99 -3.70 3.96
CA SER A 65 13.90 -2.22 4.00
C SER A 65 12.52 -1.72 3.58
N HIS A 66 11.93 -2.31 2.54
CA HIS A 66 10.56 -2.01 2.12
C HIS A 66 9.55 -2.36 3.24
N HIS A 67 9.66 -3.54 3.86
CA HIS A 67 8.75 -3.93 4.92
C HIS A 67 8.87 -3.04 6.16
N ILE A 68 10.08 -2.65 6.55
CA ILE A 68 10.29 -1.70 7.65
C ILE A 68 9.59 -0.38 7.32
N ALA A 69 9.78 0.15 6.11
CA ALA A 69 9.10 1.37 5.69
C ALA A 69 7.57 1.19 5.68
N THR A 70 7.05 0.08 5.16
CA THR A 70 5.61 -0.23 5.16
C THR A 70 5.05 -0.36 6.57
N LEU A 71 5.76 -1.00 7.51
CA LEU A 71 5.35 -1.07 8.92
C LEU A 71 5.26 0.32 9.54
N LEU A 72 6.23 1.20 9.28
CA LEU A 72 6.22 2.59 9.75
C LEU A 72 5.10 3.42 9.12
N VAL A 73 4.73 3.15 7.86
CA VAL A 73 3.53 3.74 7.24
C VAL A 73 2.27 3.27 7.97
N LEU A 74 2.16 1.97 8.28
CA LEU A 74 0.99 1.38 8.93
C LEU A 74 0.83 1.76 10.41
N LEU A 75 1.87 2.29 11.07
CA LEU A 75 1.73 2.83 12.43
C LEU A 75 0.74 3.98 12.49
N ASP A 76 0.68 4.83 11.47
CA ASP A 76 -0.24 5.98 11.43
C ASP A 76 -1.72 5.55 11.46
N PRO A 77 -2.24 4.68 10.58
CA PRO A 77 -3.62 4.21 10.66
C PRO A 77 -3.92 3.30 11.87
N LEU A 78 -2.91 2.71 12.50
CA LEU A 78 -3.07 2.00 13.77
C LEU A 78 -3.30 2.97 14.95
N LEU A 79 -2.56 4.08 14.98
CA LEU A 79 -2.65 5.11 16.02
C LEU A 79 -3.76 6.13 15.73
N GLN A 80 -4.10 6.33 14.46
CA GLN A 80 -5.11 7.26 13.96
C GLN A 80 -6.16 6.50 13.13
N PRO A 81 -7.23 5.96 13.77
CA PRO A 81 -8.23 5.16 13.09
C PRO A 81 -8.92 5.82 11.88
N LYS A 82 -8.91 7.16 11.80
CA LYS A 82 -9.42 7.92 10.65
C LYS A 82 -8.64 7.65 9.36
N HIS A 83 -7.38 7.26 9.47
CA HIS A 83 -6.49 7.03 8.34
C HIS A 83 -6.54 5.58 7.81
N ARG A 84 -7.36 4.71 8.39
CA ARG A 84 -7.41 3.28 8.02
C ARG A 84 -7.86 3.02 6.58
N VAL A 85 -8.67 3.92 6.03
CA VAL A 85 -8.99 3.98 4.60
C VAL A 85 -7.74 4.08 3.71
N TYR A 86 -6.68 4.77 4.18
CA TYR A 86 -5.41 4.88 3.47
C TYR A 86 -4.69 3.54 3.43
N THR A 87 -4.81 2.70 4.46
CA THR A 87 -4.30 1.34 4.40
C THR A 87 -4.90 0.57 3.24
N SER A 88 -6.23 0.63 3.06
CA SER A 88 -6.88 -0.01 1.92
C SER A 88 -6.42 0.59 0.58
N ALA A 89 -6.25 1.90 0.50
CA ALA A 89 -5.70 2.56 -0.68
C ALA A 89 -4.28 2.08 -1.01
N CYS A 90 -3.41 1.93 -0.01
CA CYS A 90 -2.05 1.42 -0.17
C CYS A 90 -2.03 -0.06 -0.58
N LEU A 91 -2.88 -0.90 0.05
CA LEU A 91 -2.95 -2.35 -0.21
C LEU A 91 -3.45 -2.71 -1.62
N LEU A 92 -3.95 -1.75 -2.40
CA LEU A 92 -4.23 -1.97 -3.83
C LEU A 92 -2.98 -2.44 -4.59
N VAL A 93 -1.77 -2.04 -4.16
CA VAL A 93 -0.50 -2.50 -4.75
C VAL A 93 -0.36 -4.03 -4.73
N GLU A 94 -0.97 -4.68 -3.74
CA GLU A 94 -0.81 -6.11 -3.56
C GLU A 94 -1.47 -6.91 -4.68
N ILE A 95 -2.37 -6.29 -5.45
CA ILE A 95 -2.87 -6.86 -6.70
C ILE A 95 -1.73 -7.01 -7.72
N ASN A 96 -0.84 -6.02 -7.84
CA ASN A 96 0.33 -6.13 -8.71
C ASN A 96 1.31 -7.20 -8.20
N THR A 97 1.56 -7.26 -6.89
CA THR A 97 2.42 -8.29 -6.28
C THR A 97 1.83 -9.69 -6.45
N LEU A 98 0.52 -9.86 -6.28
CA LEU A 98 -0.20 -11.10 -6.52
C LEU A 98 -0.04 -11.57 -7.97
N LEU A 99 -0.23 -10.66 -8.94
CA LEU A 99 -0.06 -10.97 -10.36
C LEU A 99 1.39 -11.34 -10.69
N LEU A 100 2.37 -10.69 -10.04
CA LEU A 100 3.79 -11.06 -10.15
C LEU A 100 4.05 -12.49 -9.66
N LEU A 101 3.45 -12.91 -8.53
CA LEU A 101 3.58 -14.27 -8.02
C LEU A 101 2.87 -15.29 -8.93
N LEU A 102 1.66 -14.98 -9.38
CA LEU A 102 0.90 -15.82 -10.32
C LEU A 102 1.65 -16.02 -11.63
N ARG A 103 2.31 -14.98 -12.15
CA ARG A 103 3.13 -15.05 -13.36
C ARG A 103 4.27 -16.06 -13.25
N ARG A 104 4.82 -16.28 -12.05
CA ARG A 104 5.88 -17.27 -11.82
C ARG A 104 5.35 -18.71 -11.78
N ARG A 105 4.04 -18.89 -11.59
CA ARG A 105 3.37 -20.17 -11.38
C ARG A 105 2.59 -20.65 -12.60
N VAL A 106 2.08 -19.72 -13.41
CA VAL A 106 1.21 -20.01 -14.56
C VAL A 106 1.99 -19.84 -15.87
N SER A 107 1.91 -20.83 -16.76
CA SER A 107 2.61 -20.84 -18.06
C SER A 107 1.95 -19.97 -19.13
N TYR A 108 0.68 -19.60 -18.96
CA TYR A 108 -0.07 -18.75 -19.90
C TYR A 108 0.25 -17.27 -19.69
N SER A 109 1.12 -16.75 -20.55
CA SER A 109 1.70 -15.42 -20.38
C SER A 109 0.65 -14.31 -20.47
N ALA A 110 -0.18 -14.23 -21.51
CA ALA A 110 -0.97 -13.01 -21.75
C ALA A 110 -2.03 -12.69 -20.68
N ILE A 111 -2.72 -13.71 -20.13
CA ILE A 111 -3.82 -13.51 -19.18
C ILE A 111 -3.32 -12.93 -17.84
N VAL A 112 -2.09 -13.23 -17.46
CA VAL A 112 -1.48 -12.71 -16.22
C VAL A 112 -0.55 -11.52 -16.52
N GLU A 113 0.16 -11.56 -17.64
CA GLU A 113 1.12 -10.53 -18.04
C GLU A 113 0.43 -9.20 -18.36
N VAL A 114 -0.68 -9.21 -19.10
CA VAL A 114 -1.37 -7.96 -19.45
C VAL A 114 -1.91 -7.26 -18.20
N PRO A 115 -2.66 -7.92 -17.29
CA PRO A 115 -3.04 -7.30 -16.02
C PRO A 115 -1.84 -6.92 -15.15
N PHE A 116 -0.76 -7.70 -15.14
CA PHE A 116 0.45 -7.36 -14.40
C PHE A 116 1.05 -6.03 -14.88
N ILE A 117 1.24 -5.86 -16.20
CA ILE A 117 1.80 -4.63 -16.77
C ILE A 117 0.85 -3.45 -16.52
N LEU A 118 -0.45 -3.63 -16.75
CA LEU A 118 -1.44 -2.58 -16.53
C LEU A 118 -1.45 -2.13 -15.07
N THR A 119 -1.53 -3.06 -14.13
CA THR A 119 -1.49 -2.73 -12.70
C THR A 119 -0.15 -2.15 -12.28
N TRP A 120 0.96 -2.57 -12.88
CA TRP A 120 2.28 -1.98 -12.62
C TRP A 120 2.30 -0.50 -13.02
N VAL A 121 1.83 -0.14 -14.22
CA VAL A 121 1.76 1.25 -14.67
C VAL A 121 0.81 2.05 -13.77
N LEU A 122 -0.42 1.57 -13.61
CA LEU A 122 -1.47 2.30 -12.89
C LEU A 122 -1.13 2.48 -11.41
N LEU A 123 -0.67 1.42 -10.73
CA LEU A 123 -0.44 1.48 -9.29
C LEU A 123 0.91 2.14 -8.95
N ARG A 124 1.99 1.78 -9.64
CA ARG A 124 3.32 2.28 -9.27
C ARG A 124 3.65 3.66 -9.83
N ASN A 125 3.20 3.96 -11.05
CA ASN A 125 3.56 5.22 -11.72
C ASN A 125 2.49 6.31 -11.58
N ILE A 126 1.24 5.96 -11.26
CA ILE A 126 0.16 6.94 -11.11
C ILE A 126 -0.35 6.98 -9.68
N TRP A 127 -0.82 5.85 -9.16
CA TRP A 127 -1.47 5.78 -7.84
C TRP A 127 -0.52 6.12 -6.68
N TYR A 128 0.69 5.56 -6.67
CA TYR A 128 1.66 5.81 -5.59
C TYR A 128 2.13 7.26 -5.50
N PRO A 129 2.55 7.91 -6.60
CA PRO A 129 2.82 9.34 -6.60
C PRO A 129 1.61 10.19 -6.21
N LEU A 130 0.40 9.81 -6.63
CA LEU A 130 -0.82 10.48 -6.21
C LEU A 130 -1.06 10.37 -4.71
N LEU A 131 -0.91 9.16 -4.12
CA LEU A 131 -1.00 8.95 -2.69
C LEU A 131 0.07 9.73 -1.93
N MET A 132 1.30 9.80 -2.45
CA MET A 132 2.36 10.60 -1.88
C MET A 132 1.97 12.09 -1.83
N PHE A 133 1.53 12.63 -2.96
CA PHE A 133 1.06 14.01 -3.03
C PHE A 133 -0.09 14.25 -2.05
N TYR A 134 -1.06 13.33 -1.99
CA TYR A 134 -2.18 13.41 -1.07
C TYR A 134 -1.74 13.37 0.40
N PHE A 135 -0.86 12.46 0.79
CA PHE A 135 -0.30 12.36 2.15
C PHE A 135 0.49 13.62 2.55
N PHE A 136 1.22 14.21 1.61
CA PHE A 136 1.90 15.49 1.83
C PHE A 136 0.91 16.62 2.17
N LEU A 137 -0.24 16.67 1.49
CA LEU A 137 -1.31 17.62 1.82
C LEU A 137 -1.93 17.34 3.20
N CYS A 138 -2.03 16.06 3.59
CA CYS A 138 -2.56 15.67 4.89
C CYS A 138 -1.60 15.97 6.04
N PHE A 139 -0.29 16.08 5.79
CA PHE A 139 0.71 16.38 6.81
C PHE A 139 0.61 17.81 7.35
N SER A 140 0.44 18.81 6.49
CA SER A 140 0.20 20.20 6.92
C SER A 140 -0.89 20.89 6.07
N PRO A 141 -2.17 20.57 6.32
CA PRO A 141 -3.26 21.04 5.48
C PRO A 141 -3.37 22.57 5.44
N SER A 142 -3.21 23.23 6.58
CA SER A 142 -3.29 24.70 6.70
C SER A 142 -2.20 25.42 5.92
N THR A 143 -1.04 24.78 5.71
CA THR A 143 0.06 25.33 4.92
C THR A 143 -0.13 25.07 3.44
N PHE A 144 -0.50 23.85 3.04
CA PHE A 144 -0.44 23.43 1.64
C PHE A 144 -1.75 23.63 0.87
N ILE A 145 -2.91 23.47 1.50
CA ILE A 145 -4.20 23.63 0.82
C ILE A 145 -4.36 25.03 0.21
N PRO A 146 -4.01 26.14 0.90
CA PRO A 146 -4.12 27.48 0.32
C PRO A 146 -3.19 27.72 -0.89
N LEU A 147 -2.15 26.91 -1.05
CA LEU A 147 -1.18 27.01 -2.14
C LEU A 147 -1.60 26.20 -3.38
N LEU A 148 -2.65 25.38 -3.28
CA LEU A 148 -3.09 24.53 -4.38
C LEU A 148 -3.79 25.35 -5.48
N PRO A 149 -3.46 25.10 -6.76
CA PRO A 149 -4.22 25.67 -7.86
C PRO A 149 -5.66 25.12 -7.85
N SER A 150 -6.61 25.92 -8.35
CA SER A 150 -8.04 25.56 -8.40
C SER A 150 -8.32 24.27 -9.18
N SER A 151 -7.45 23.92 -10.15
CA SER A 151 -7.50 22.67 -10.90
C SER A 151 -7.34 21.41 -10.02
N LEU A 152 -6.80 21.54 -8.80
CA LEU A 152 -6.61 20.44 -7.84
C LEU A 152 -7.62 20.47 -6.68
N SER A 153 -8.68 21.26 -6.79
CA SER A 153 -9.75 21.34 -5.78
C SER A 153 -10.42 19.99 -5.48
N TRP A 154 -10.48 19.09 -6.47
CA TRP A 154 -10.99 17.73 -6.32
C TRP A 154 -10.22 16.90 -5.27
N VAL A 155 -8.93 17.18 -5.07
CA VAL A 155 -8.09 16.49 -4.05
C VAL A 155 -8.55 16.89 -2.65
N ILE A 156 -8.91 18.16 -2.46
CA ILE A 156 -9.45 18.69 -1.21
C ILE A 156 -10.84 18.09 -0.94
N GLU A 157 -11.66 17.95 -1.98
CA GLU A 157 -12.97 17.32 -1.87
C GLU A 157 -12.86 15.84 -1.47
N MET A 158 -11.96 15.08 -2.10
CA MET A 158 -11.65 13.71 -1.72
C MET A 158 -11.24 13.61 -0.25
N ARG A 159 -10.35 14.51 0.19
CA ARG A 159 -9.93 14.58 1.59
C ARG A 159 -11.09 14.82 2.54
N THR A 160 -11.95 15.76 2.22
CA THR A 160 -13.10 16.11 3.06
C THR A 160 -14.10 14.95 3.16
N LYS A 161 -14.28 14.19 2.07
CA LYS A 161 -15.10 12.97 2.04
C LYS A 161 -14.51 11.86 2.91
N ILE A 162 -13.18 11.72 2.94
CA ILE A 162 -12.48 10.64 3.63
C ILE A 162 -12.26 10.93 5.12
N GLU A 163 -11.72 12.11 5.47
CA GLU A 163 -11.31 12.44 6.85
C GLU A 163 -12.46 12.99 7.73
N LEU A 164 -13.67 13.16 7.17
CA LEU A 164 -14.82 13.81 7.80
C LEU A 164 -14.50 15.24 8.26
N ARG A 165 -15.41 15.89 9.00
CA ARG A 165 -15.30 17.33 9.39
C ARG A 165 -14.08 17.68 10.25
N ASN A 166 -13.42 16.70 10.88
CA ASN A 166 -12.32 16.91 11.82
C ASN A 166 -11.05 16.18 11.34
N PRO A 167 -10.36 16.72 10.34
CA PRO A 167 -9.12 16.14 9.82
C PRO A 167 -8.06 16.00 10.91
N VAL A 168 -7.26 14.93 10.84
CA VAL A 168 -6.09 14.74 11.71
C VAL A 168 -4.84 14.77 10.83
N PRO A 169 -3.79 15.52 11.18
CA PRO A 169 -2.57 15.52 10.38
C PRO A 169 -1.93 14.13 10.34
N MET A 170 -1.39 13.75 9.17
CA MET A 170 -0.62 12.52 9.04
C MET A 170 0.68 12.60 9.86
N MET A 171 1.11 11.50 10.46
CA MET A 171 2.39 11.44 11.16
C MET A 171 3.56 11.65 10.19
N GLY A 172 4.49 12.55 10.53
CA GLY A 172 5.66 12.85 9.68
C GLY A 172 6.54 11.64 9.40
N VAL A 173 6.68 10.72 10.36
CA VAL A 173 7.41 9.45 10.18
C VAL A 173 6.77 8.61 9.08
N SER A 174 5.43 8.54 9.04
CA SER A 174 4.71 7.75 8.05
C SER A 174 4.77 8.38 6.66
N LEU A 175 4.75 9.72 6.56
CA LEU A 175 4.99 10.43 5.30
C LEU A 175 6.40 10.14 4.73
N LEU A 176 7.44 10.27 5.57
CA LEU A 176 8.81 9.98 5.17
C LEU A 176 8.98 8.50 4.77
N SER A 177 8.35 7.60 5.52
CA SER A 177 8.38 6.17 5.21
C SER A 177 7.65 5.85 3.90
N TRP A 178 6.54 6.53 3.60
CA TRP A 178 5.88 6.41 2.30
C TRP A 178 6.78 6.90 1.15
N ALA A 179 7.62 7.92 1.39
CA ALA A 179 8.59 8.37 0.38
C ALA A 179 9.62 7.29 0.10
N MET A 180 10.10 6.61 1.14
CA MET A 180 10.96 5.45 0.97
C MET A 180 10.25 4.33 0.20
N VAL A 181 8.99 4.04 0.46
CA VAL A 181 8.19 3.05 -0.30
C VAL A 181 8.12 3.44 -1.78
N CYS A 182 7.82 4.71 -2.11
CA CYS A 182 7.77 5.22 -3.47
C CYS A 182 9.11 5.20 -4.20
N ILE A 183 10.23 5.30 -3.49
CA ILE A 183 11.58 5.15 -4.06
C ILE A 183 11.88 3.67 -4.26
N PHE A 184 11.64 2.86 -3.23
CA PHE A 184 11.97 1.45 -3.25
C PHE A 184 11.26 0.73 -4.35
N GLN A 185 9.97 1.01 -4.64
CA GLN A 185 9.17 0.27 -5.63
C GLN A 185 9.80 0.07 -7.03
N PHE A 186 10.78 0.89 -7.44
CA PHE A 186 11.49 0.77 -8.71
C PHE A 186 12.63 -0.27 -8.71
N TYR A 187 13.04 -0.75 -7.54
CA TYR A 187 14.11 -1.73 -7.38
C TYR A 187 13.62 -3.20 -7.37
N TRP A 188 12.32 -3.43 -7.63
CA TRP A 188 11.60 -4.71 -7.37
C TRP A 188 10.98 -5.34 -8.60
N THR A 189 10.88 -4.57 -9.68
CA THR A 189 9.99 -4.84 -10.81
C THR A 189 10.77 -5.33 -12.01
#